data_AF-A0A350ETE3-F1
#
_entry.id   AF-A0A350ETE3-F1
#
_cell.length_a   1.000
_cell.length_b   1.000
_cell.length_c   1.000
_cell.angle_alpha   90.00
_cell.angle_beta   90.00
_cell.angle_gamma   90.00
#
_symmetry.space_group_name_H-M   'P 1'
#
loop_
_entity.id
_entity.type
_entity.pdbx_description
1 polymer ?
#
loop_
_entity_poly.entity_id
_entity_poly.type
_entity_poly.pdbx_seq_one_letter_code
_entity_poly.pdbx_strand_id
1 'polypeptide(L)'
;VFNQLITEGADRGMHLLVWCDTWNNLNRQLSRKAISEFELRVLFQMSATDSASLMDTPAAGNLGLHRAILYNAQAGTSETFRPYAFPDKSWVEKAVKYIAPASIFGTSVTGR
;
A
#
# COMPACT_ATOMS: atom_id res chain seq x y z
N VAL A 1 12.32 7.64 13.84
CA VAL A 1 12.80 7.10 12.55
C VAL A 1 11.67 6.98 11.53
N PHE A 2 10.67 6.11 11.70
CA PHE A 2 9.63 5.93 10.66
C PHE A 2 8.88 7.21 10.28
N ASN A 3 8.47 8.02 11.26
CA ASN A 3 7.84 9.33 10.98
C ASN A 3 8.74 10.26 10.15
N GLN A 4 10.07 10.24 10.35
CA GLN A 4 10.99 11.07 9.56
C GLN A 4 11.09 10.57 8.12
N LEU A 5 11.03 9.24 7.90
CA LEU A 5 10.97 8.69 6.55
C LEU A 5 9.69 9.13 5.83
N ILE A 6 8.57 9.21 6.54
CA ILE A 6 7.30 9.66 5.96
C ILE A 6 7.36 11.15 5.60
N THR A 7 7.83 11.99 6.53
CA THR A 7 7.78 13.46 6.34
C THR A 7 8.92 14.05 5.53
N GLU A 8 10.12 13.43 5.56
CA GLU A 8 11.32 13.97 4.88
C GLU A 8 11.79 13.06 3.73
N GLY A 9 11.19 11.88 3.56
CA GLY A 9 11.69 10.90 2.60
C GLY A 9 11.41 11.29 1.15
N ALA A 10 10.27 11.92 0.88
CA ALA A 10 9.87 12.33 -0.47
C ALA A 10 10.91 13.27 -1.12
N ASP A 11 11.43 14.24 -0.36
CA ASP A 11 12.45 15.19 -0.83
C ASP A 11 13.79 14.51 -1.17
N ARG A 12 14.01 13.29 -0.69
CA ARG A 12 15.21 12.49 -0.98
C ARG A 12 14.95 11.36 -1.98
N GLY A 13 13.81 11.38 -2.67
CA GLY A 13 13.43 10.36 -3.65
C GLY A 13 13.04 9.01 -3.02
N MET A 14 12.73 8.99 -1.73
CA MET A 14 12.20 7.78 -1.07
C MET A 14 10.68 7.75 -1.20
N HIS A 15 10.16 6.66 -1.75
CA HIS A 15 8.72 6.42 -1.87
C HIS A 15 8.32 5.27 -0.94
N LEU A 16 7.28 5.50 -0.14
CA LEU A 16 6.81 4.54 0.85
C LEU A 16 5.49 3.93 0.40
N LEU A 17 5.43 2.60 0.42
CA LEU A 17 4.19 1.85 0.32
C LEU A 17 3.91 1.21 1.68
N VAL A 18 2.79 1.60 2.29
CA VAL A 18 2.41 1.13 3.62
C VAL A 18 1.07 0.42 3.52
N TRP A 19 0.97 -0.73 4.18
CA TRP A 19 -0.24 -1.53 4.27
C TRP A 19 -0.68 -1.64 5.74
N CYS A 20 -1.97 -1.46 5.99
CA CYS A 20 -2.58 -1.63 7.30
C CYS A 20 -3.94 -2.34 7.14
N ASP A 21 -4.31 -3.15 8.12
CA ASP A 21 -5.55 -3.92 8.14
C ASP A 21 -6.77 -3.08 8.59
N THR A 22 -6.56 -2.16 9.53
CA THR A 22 -7.64 -1.36 10.14
C THR A 22 -7.22 0.08 10.42
N TRP A 23 -8.19 0.99 10.39
CA TRP A 23 -7.98 2.39 10.77
C TRP A 23 -7.48 2.54 12.22
N ASN A 24 -7.99 1.72 13.13
CA ASN A 24 -7.54 1.72 14.53
C ASN A 24 -6.06 1.37 14.66
N ASN A 25 -5.58 0.36 13.95
CA ASN A 25 -4.15 0.03 13.94
C ASN A 25 -3.33 1.16 13.34
N LEU A 26 -3.80 1.79 12.25
CA LEU A 26 -3.10 2.92 11.63
C LEU A 26 -2.94 4.10 12.62
N ASN A 27 -4.01 4.52 13.28
CA ASN A 27 -3.98 5.63 14.26
C ASN A 27 -3.12 5.34 15.50
N ARG A 28 -2.93 4.07 15.86
CA ARG A 28 -2.04 3.70 16.96
C ARG A 28 -0.58 3.75 16.55
N GLN A 29 -0.27 3.52 15.27
CA GLN A 29 1.10 3.47 14.76
C GLN A 29 1.57 4.82 14.21
N LEU A 30 0.67 5.61 13.62
CA LEU A 30 1.00 6.86 12.93
C LEU A 30 0.24 8.04 13.51
N SER A 31 0.93 9.19 13.56
CA SER A 31 0.28 10.46 13.90
C SER A 31 -0.60 10.94 12.74
N ARG A 32 -1.57 11.81 13.04
CA ARG A 32 -2.41 12.44 12.00
C ARG A 32 -1.58 13.17 10.95
N LYS A 33 -0.49 13.83 11.38
CA LYS A 33 0.45 14.48 10.47
C LYS A 33 1.11 13.47 9.52
N ALA A 34 1.57 12.33 10.04
CA ALA A 34 2.17 11.31 9.18
C ALA A 34 1.16 10.72 8.18
N ILE A 35 -0.10 10.55 8.58
CA ILE A 35 -1.17 10.08 7.69
C ILE A 35 -1.46 11.11 6.59
N SER A 36 -1.42 12.42 6.90
CA SER A 36 -1.67 13.45 5.91
C SER A 36 -0.61 13.52 4.81
N GLU A 37 0.65 13.13 5.07
CA GLU A 37 1.70 13.08 4.03
C GLU A 37 1.43 12.02 2.95
N PHE A 38 0.56 11.04 3.22
CA PHE A 38 0.15 10.07 2.20
C PHE A 38 -0.98 10.63 1.35
N GLU A 39 -0.64 11.29 0.25
CA GLU A 39 -1.61 11.85 -0.69
C GLU A 39 -2.36 10.77 -1.47
N LEU A 40 -1.68 9.68 -1.82
CA LEU A 40 -2.26 8.53 -2.49
C LEU A 40 -2.65 7.47 -1.46
N ARG A 41 -3.93 7.13 -1.41
CA ARG A 41 -4.49 6.14 -0.48
C ARG A 41 -5.34 5.14 -1.23
N VAL A 42 -5.10 3.85 -0.98
CA VAL A 42 -5.97 2.78 -1.47
C VAL A 42 -6.84 2.32 -0.31
N LEU A 43 -8.16 2.46 -0.45
CA LEU A 43 -9.13 2.08 0.57
C LEU A 43 -9.95 0.88 0.10
N PHE A 44 -10.03 -0.13 0.95
CA PHE A 44 -10.96 -1.24 0.79
C PHE A 44 -12.27 -0.96 1.55
N GLN A 45 -13.23 -1.86 1.45
CA GLN A 45 -14.47 -1.77 2.21
C GLN A 45 -14.17 -1.65 3.71
N MET A 46 -14.68 -0.60 4.33
CA MET A 46 -14.51 -0.29 5.75
C MET A 46 -15.74 0.43 6.29
N SER A 47 -15.74 0.89 7.54
CA SER A 47 -16.89 1.66 8.04
C SER A 47 -16.97 3.05 7.38
N ALA A 48 -18.17 3.62 7.29
CA ALA A 48 -18.36 4.98 6.78
C ALA A 48 -17.55 6.04 7.56
N THR A 49 -17.35 5.82 8.87
CA THR A 49 -16.59 6.73 9.74
C THR A 49 -15.08 6.65 9.47
N ASP A 50 -14.55 5.44 9.29
CA ASP A 50 -13.13 5.24 8.96
C ASP A 50 -12.82 5.80 7.57
N SER A 51 -13.72 5.56 6.61
CA SER A 51 -13.64 6.13 5.26
C SER A 51 -13.59 7.66 5.31
N ALA A 52 -14.53 8.29 6.02
CA ALA A 52 -14.55 9.74 6.14
C ALA A 52 -13.27 10.29 6.81
N SER A 53 -12.66 9.54 7.72
CA SER A 53 -11.40 9.93 8.36
C SER A 53 -10.19 9.83 7.43
N LEU A 54 -10.24 8.98 6.40
CA LEU A 54 -9.13 8.71 5.48
C LEU A 54 -9.25 9.41 4.12
N MET A 55 -10.46 9.77 3.67
CA MET A 55 -10.68 10.37 2.35
C MET A 55 -11.75 11.48 2.34
N ASP A 56 -12.14 11.99 3.52
CA ASP A 56 -13.15 13.06 3.72
C ASP A 56 -14.57 12.72 3.26
N THR A 57 -14.79 11.51 2.74
CA THR A 57 -16.11 10.99 2.32
C THR A 57 -16.34 9.58 2.85
N PRO A 58 -17.60 9.19 3.15
CA PRO A 58 -17.95 7.83 3.57
C PRO A 58 -17.96 6.80 2.42
N ALA A 59 -17.44 7.14 1.23
CA ALA A 59 -17.56 6.35 0.00
C ALA A 59 -17.07 4.89 0.12
N ALA A 60 -16.00 4.64 0.89
CA ALA A 60 -15.48 3.28 1.07
C ALA A 60 -16.42 2.39 1.93
N GLY A 61 -17.38 2.99 2.64
CA GLY A 61 -18.43 2.26 3.36
C GLY A 61 -19.43 1.55 2.45
N ASN A 62 -19.62 2.06 1.23
CA ASN A 62 -20.57 1.52 0.25
C ASN A 62 -19.89 0.65 -0.82
N LEU A 63 -18.62 0.28 -0.62
CA LEU A 63 -17.91 -0.56 -1.57
C LEU A 63 -18.52 -1.97 -1.62
N GLY A 64 -18.80 -2.43 -2.84
CA GLY A 64 -19.15 -3.82 -3.09
C GLY A 64 -17.94 -4.75 -2.99
N LEU A 65 -18.21 -6.06 -3.00
CA LEU A 65 -17.17 -7.09 -2.92
C LEU A 65 -16.12 -6.95 -4.05
N HIS A 66 -14.85 -7.13 -3.69
CA HIS A 66 -13.69 -7.04 -4.60
C HIS A 66 -13.52 -5.68 -5.28
N ARG A 67 -13.90 -4.58 -4.61
CA ARG A 67 -13.65 -3.22 -5.07
C ARG A 67 -12.78 -2.47 -4.06
N ALA A 68 -11.98 -1.56 -4.58
CA ALA A 68 -11.20 -0.62 -3.81
C ALA A 68 -11.33 0.77 -4.42
N ILE A 69 -11.04 1.81 -3.63
CA ILE A 69 -10.97 3.19 -4.08
C ILE A 69 -9.50 3.60 -4.06
N LEU A 70 -9.01 4.13 -5.18
CA LEU A 70 -7.78 4.91 -5.23
C LEU A 70 -8.16 6.38 -5.01
N TYR A 71 -7.78 6.91 -3.85
CA TYR A 71 -7.97 8.30 -3.49
C TYR A 71 -6.66 9.07 -3.66
N ASN A 72 -6.74 10.22 -4.33
CA ASN A 72 -5.65 11.17 -4.49
C ASN A 72 -6.07 12.48 -3.82
N ALA A 73 -5.56 12.72 -2.62
CA ALA A 73 -5.88 13.91 -1.83
C ALA A 73 -5.39 15.20 -2.54
N GLN A 74 -4.18 15.21 -3.09
CA GLN A 74 -3.62 16.34 -3.82
C GLN A 74 -4.48 16.76 -5.03
N ALA A 75 -4.97 15.80 -5.81
CA ALA A 75 -5.82 16.07 -6.97
C ALA A 75 -7.33 16.17 -6.62
N GLY A 76 -7.71 15.80 -5.40
CA GLY A 76 -9.11 15.68 -4.98
C GLY A 76 -9.90 14.62 -5.77
N THR A 77 -9.22 13.64 -6.37
CA THR A 77 -9.87 12.61 -7.20
C THR A 77 -10.01 11.29 -6.46
N SER A 78 -11.05 10.54 -6.78
CA SER A 78 -11.26 9.19 -6.27
C SER A 78 -11.77 8.28 -7.38
N GLU A 79 -11.08 7.18 -7.65
CA GLU A 79 -11.46 6.19 -8.66
C GLU A 79 -11.73 4.83 -8.01
N THR A 80 -12.83 4.18 -8.39
CA THR A 80 -13.10 2.80 -7.97
C THR A 80 -12.48 1.83 -8.96
N PHE A 81 -11.72 0.86 -8.45
CA PHE A 81 -11.11 -0.18 -9.27
C PHE A 81 -11.31 -1.57 -8.65
N ARG A 82 -11.01 -2.61 -9.44
CA ARG A 82 -10.96 -3.99 -8.96
C ARG A 82 -9.50 -4.39 -8.74
N PRO A 83 -9.10 -4.75 -7.51
CA PRO A 83 -7.77 -5.27 -7.24
C PRO A 83 -7.51 -6.53 -8.07
N TYR A 84 -6.29 -6.65 -8.60
CA TYR A 84 -5.87 -7.89 -9.25
C TYR A 84 -5.78 -9.03 -8.24
N ALA A 85 -6.08 -10.24 -8.72
CA ALA A 85 -5.81 -11.44 -7.95
C ALA A 85 -4.30 -11.58 -7.71
N PHE A 86 -3.94 -12.22 -6.60
CA PHE A 86 -2.54 -12.52 -6.34
C PHE A 86 -2.00 -13.43 -7.45
N PRO A 87 -0.81 -13.14 -8.02
CA PRO A 87 -0.23 -14.00 -9.04
C PRO A 87 0.01 -15.40 -8.49
N ASP A 88 -0.03 -16.41 -9.35
CA ASP A 88 0.30 -17.76 -8.94
C ASP A 88 1.78 -17.87 -8.55
N LYS A 89 2.11 -18.87 -7.72
CA LYS A 89 3.47 -19.07 -7.22
C LYS A 89 4.48 -19.24 -8.36
N SER A 90 4.09 -19.91 -9.45
CA SER A 90 4.99 -20.16 -10.57
C SER A 90 5.33 -18.88 -11.34
N TRP A 91 4.39 -17.95 -11.42
CA TRP A 91 4.61 -16.61 -11.96
C TRP A 91 5.64 -15.84 -11.12
N VAL A 92 5.51 -15.86 -9.79
CA VAL A 92 6.45 -15.18 -8.88
C VAL A 92 7.85 -15.76 -9.01
N GLU A 93 7.99 -17.08 -9.01
CA GLU A 93 9.28 -17.77 -9.19
C GLU A 93 9.94 -17.40 -10.52
N LYS A 94 9.14 -17.26 -11.59
CA LYS A 94 9.62 -16.83 -12.90
C LYS A 94 10.06 -15.37 -12.90
N ALA A 95 9.28 -14.47 -12.28
CA ALA A 95 9.61 -13.05 -12.17
C ALA A 95 10.92 -12.83 -11.40
N VAL A 96 11.10 -13.53 -10.28
CA VAL A 96 12.34 -13.46 -9.48
C VAL A 96 13.57 -13.85 -10.31
N LYS A 97 13.48 -14.86 -11.17
CA LYS A 97 14.60 -15.27 -12.06
C LYS A 97 15.02 -14.18 -13.05
N TYR A 98 14.09 -13.36 -13.53
CA TYR A 98 14.42 -12.27 -14.46
C TYR A 98 14.93 -11.00 -13.77
N ILE A 99 14.51 -10.78 -12.51
CA ILE A 99 14.89 -9.60 -11.73
C ILE A 99 16.20 -9.84 -10.96
N ALA A 100 16.42 -11.06 -10.49
CA ALA A 100 17.59 -11.39 -9.69
C ALA A 100 18.87 -11.29 -10.55
N PRO A 101 19.85 -10.46 -10.16
CA PRO A 101 21.18 -10.54 -10.75
C PRO A 101 21.76 -11.92 -10.44
N ALA A 102 22.48 -12.49 -11.42
CA ALA A 102 23.10 -13.81 -11.36
C ALA A 102 24.02 -14.03 -10.13
N SER A 103 24.39 -12.97 -9.41
CA SER A 103 25.27 -13.00 -8.23
C SER A 103 24.57 -13.19 -6.88
N ILE A 104 23.23 -13.09 -6.79
CA ILE A 104 22.54 -13.17 -5.48
C ILE A 104 22.17 -14.62 -5.10
N PHE A 105 21.96 -15.50 -6.08
CA PHE A 105 21.80 -16.93 -5.83
C PHE A 105 23.15 -17.63 -5.99
N GLY A 106 24.00 -17.45 -4.98
CA GLY A 106 25.19 -18.28 -4.79
C GLY A 106 24.80 -19.74 -4.91
N THR A 107 25.31 -20.37 -5.96
CA THR A 107 25.10 -21.77 -6.27
C THR A 107 25.75 -22.60 -5.18
N SER A 108 24.97 -23.12 -4.22
CA SER A 108 25.37 -24.29 -3.44
C SER A 108 24.68 -25.52 -4.03
N VAL A 109 25.10 -25.89 -5.23
CA VAL A 109 25.03 -27.28 -5.69
C VAL A 109 26.22 -27.99 -5.06
N THR A 110 26.07 -28.56 -3.86
CA THR A 110 26.84 -29.75 -3.42
C THR A 110 26.31 -30.28 -2.08
N GLY A 111 25.97 -31.57 -2.02
CA GLY A 111 25.91 -32.28 -0.74
C GLY A 111 24.92 -33.45 -0.64
N ARG A 112 25.16 -34.52 -1.43
CA ARG A 112 24.68 -35.91 -1.30
C ARG A 112 23.18 -36.18 -1.16
#